data_AF-A0A7X5C216-F1
#
_entry.id   AF-A0A7X5C216-F1
#
_cell.length_a   1.000
_cell.length_b   1.000
_cell.length_c   1.000
_cell.angle_alpha   90.00
_cell.angle_beta   90.00
_cell.angle_gamma   90.00
#
_symmetry.space_group_name_H-M   'P 1'
#
loop_
_entity.id
_entity.type
_entity.pdbx_description
1 polymer ?
#
loop_
_entity_poly.entity_id
_entity_poly.type
_entity_poly.pdbx_seq_one_letter_code
_entity_poly.pdbx_strand_id
1 'polypeptide(L)'
;MAILNMKKKTFAELESKTINKIRLFNDKKSDATAAVSEFISRLREIHEQIRAKEVEYTQSMDNKMLREIDELTSKKAQVERLINIQRQAFSNGDSKLELTDADREDLASTFAPYRKQERELTEKLIKQYADLEKTLDELKNARDEYWEQFYAPFNGQVMQATGDIFAVHFLRRNDKLGEASYKLQNLANHKAFPQSYVD
;
A
#
# COMPACT_ATOMS: atom_id res chain seq x y z
N MET A 1 -2.52 25.05 -0.42
CA MET A 1 -1.06 24.81 -0.33
C MET A 1 -0.54 24.53 1.10
N ALA A 2 -1.13 25.09 2.17
CA ALA A 2 -0.62 24.90 3.55
C ALA A 2 -0.61 23.45 4.08
N ILE A 3 -1.49 22.57 3.59
CA ILE A 3 -1.62 21.18 4.04
C ILE A 3 -0.41 20.33 3.61
N LEU A 4 0.21 20.62 2.46
CA LEU A 4 1.35 19.88 1.93
C LEU A 4 2.69 20.22 2.62
N ASN A 5 2.73 21.28 3.43
CA ASN A 5 3.94 21.75 4.10
C ASN A 5 4.03 21.35 5.58
N MET A 6 3.13 20.49 6.08
CA MET A 6 3.22 20.02 7.46
C MET A 6 4.42 19.07 7.63
N LYS A 7 5.34 19.43 8.54
CA LYS A 7 6.43 18.56 8.99
C LYS A 7 5.86 17.19 9.39
N LYS A 8 6.48 16.11 8.89
CA LYS A 8 6.23 14.74 9.35
C LYS A 8 6.42 14.70 10.88
N LYS A 9 5.33 14.56 11.63
CA LYS A 9 5.43 14.14 13.03
C LYS A 9 5.95 12.70 13.04
N THR A 10 6.99 12.45 13.82
CA THR A 10 7.57 11.13 13.99
C THR A 10 6.67 10.28 14.89
N PHE A 11 6.57 8.99 14.60
CA PHE A 11 5.77 8.00 15.32
C PHE A 11 6.17 7.79 16.80
N ALA A 12 7.17 8.52 17.31
CA ALA A 12 7.61 8.44 18.71
C ALA A 12 6.52 8.85 19.71
N GLU A 13 5.49 9.58 19.27
CA GLU A 13 4.32 9.95 20.09
C GLU A 13 3.27 8.82 20.24
N LEU A 14 3.50 7.64 19.64
CA LEU A 14 2.58 6.49 19.67
C LEU A 14 3.08 5.35 20.58
N GLU A 15 3.93 5.64 21.55
CA GLU A 15 4.36 4.65 22.55
C GLU A 15 3.22 4.34 23.54
N SER A 16 2.39 3.34 23.20
CA SER A 16 1.44 2.71 24.12
C SER A 16 1.99 1.37 24.60
N LYS A 17 1.72 1.04 25.88
CA LYS A 17 2.08 -0.27 26.45
C LYS A 17 1.40 -1.40 25.67
N THR A 18 0.19 -1.17 25.18
CA THR A 18 -0.55 -2.11 24.34
C THR A 18 0.07 -2.25 22.94
N ILE A 19 0.52 -1.15 22.34
CA ILE A 19 1.23 -1.21 21.04
C ILE A 19 2.51 -2.04 21.16
N ASN A 20 3.28 -1.87 22.23
CA ASN A 20 4.46 -2.69 22.50
C ASN A 20 4.11 -4.16 22.75
N LYS A 21 3.02 -4.44 23.46
CA LYS A 21 2.50 -5.81 23.68
C LYS A 21 2.12 -6.50 22.36
N ILE A 22 1.43 -5.78 21.46
CA ILE A 22 1.09 -6.28 20.11
C ILE A 22 2.35 -6.57 19.28
N ARG A 23 3.32 -5.65 19.32
CA ARG A 23 4.59 -5.84 18.60
C ARG A 23 5.33 -7.08 19.09
N LEU A 24 5.51 -7.23 20.41
CA LEU A 24 6.15 -8.41 21.00
C LEU A 24 5.42 -9.71 20.65
N PHE A 25 4.09 -9.69 20.60
CA PHE A 25 3.31 -10.84 20.15
C PHE A 25 3.57 -11.19 18.68
N ASN A 26 3.60 -10.19 17.80
CA ASN A 26 3.87 -10.39 16.38
C ASN A 26 5.30 -10.88 16.13
N ASP A 27 6.28 -10.33 16.84
CA ASP A 27 7.69 -10.75 16.73
C ASP A 27 7.83 -12.22 17.15
N LYS A 28 7.29 -12.61 18.31
CA LYS A 28 7.27 -14.01 18.76
C LYS A 28 6.56 -14.95 17.77
N LYS A 29 5.45 -14.51 17.19
CA LYS A 29 4.71 -15.28 16.17
C LYS A 29 5.52 -15.46 14.90
N SER A 30 6.23 -14.41 14.48
CA SER A 30 7.13 -14.45 13.33
C SER A 30 8.26 -15.46 13.56
N ASP A 31 8.96 -15.37 14.69
CA ASP A 31 10.08 -16.26 15.04
C ASP A 31 9.67 -17.73 15.06
N ALA A 32 8.49 -18.01 15.60
CA ALA A 32 7.98 -19.37 15.61
C ALA A 32 7.56 -19.89 14.25
N THR A 33 6.99 -19.03 13.41
CA THR A 33 6.65 -19.39 12.03
C THR A 33 7.93 -19.69 11.26
N ALA A 34 9.00 -18.91 11.49
CA ALA A 34 10.32 -19.17 10.92
C ALA A 34 10.89 -20.51 11.40
N ALA A 35 10.86 -20.79 12.71
CA ALA A 35 11.32 -22.06 13.26
C ALA A 35 10.55 -23.28 12.69
N VAL A 36 9.23 -23.17 12.54
CA VAL A 36 8.43 -24.23 11.89
C VAL A 36 8.81 -24.39 10.42
N SER A 37 9.07 -23.30 9.70
CA SER A 37 9.51 -23.33 8.31
C SER A 37 10.88 -24.03 8.17
N GLU A 38 11.83 -23.74 9.05
CA GLU A 38 13.13 -24.42 9.10
C GLU A 38 12.97 -25.92 9.36
N PHE A 39 12.15 -26.30 10.33
CA PHE A 39 11.87 -27.72 10.60
C PHE A 39 11.19 -28.43 9.43
N ILE A 40 10.27 -27.76 8.71
CA ILE A 40 9.66 -28.31 7.50
C ILE A 40 10.70 -28.51 6.39
N SER A 41 11.61 -27.56 6.19
CA SER A 41 12.71 -27.70 5.22
C SER A 41 13.58 -28.91 5.57
N ARG A 42 14.00 -29.01 6.83
CA ARG A 42 14.81 -30.13 7.32
C ARG A 42 14.08 -31.47 7.20
N LEU A 43 12.76 -31.49 7.39
CA LEU A 43 11.95 -32.70 7.23
C LEU A 43 11.90 -33.15 5.77
N ARG A 44 11.80 -32.22 4.81
CA ARG A 44 11.89 -32.54 3.38
C ARG A 44 13.26 -33.13 3.02
N GLU A 45 14.34 -32.51 3.48
CA GLU A 45 15.70 -33.01 3.25
C GLU A 45 15.89 -34.44 3.80
N ILE A 46 15.43 -34.70 5.04
CA ILE A 46 15.48 -36.05 5.61
C ILE A 46 14.65 -37.03 4.79
N HIS A 47 13.48 -36.63 4.30
CA HIS A 47 12.63 -37.48 3.46
C HIS A 47 13.28 -37.84 2.13
N GLU A 48 13.94 -36.88 1.49
CA GLU A 48 14.72 -37.11 0.27
C GLU A 48 15.92 -38.03 0.51
N GLN A 49 16.63 -37.86 1.63
CA GLN A 49 17.75 -38.73 2.01
C GLN A 49 17.30 -40.17 2.28
N ILE A 50 16.18 -40.36 2.99
CA ILE A 50 15.60 -41.70 3.21
C ILE A 50 15.26 -42.34 1.87
N ARG A 51 14.52 -41.63 1.01
CA ARG A 51 14.10 -42.15 -0.30
C ARG A 51 15.29 -42.51 -1.19
N ALA A 52 16.34 -41.69 -1.21
CA ALA A 52 17.56 -41.97 -1.95
C ALA A 52 18.24 -43.26 -1.43
N LYS A 53 18.35 -43.41 -0.11
CA LYS A 53 18.95 -44.60 0.51
C LYS A 53 18.11 -45.86 0.35
N GLU A 54 16.78 -45.76 0.34
CA GLU A 54 15.90 -46.89 0.05
C GLU A 54 16.13 -47.40 -1.38
N VAL A 55 16.24 -46.50 -2.36
CA VAL A 55 16.56 -46.87 -3.74
C VAL A 55 17.94 -47.52 -3.83
N GLU A 56 18.95 -46.94 -3.19
CA GLU A 56 20.31 -47.47 -3.18
C GLU A 56 20.40 -48.84 -2.48
N TYR A 57 19.64 -49.03 -1.40
CA TYR A 57 19.53 -50.31 -0.70
C TYR A 57 18.88 -51.39 -1.58
N THR A 58 17.82 -51.06 -2.33
CA THR A 58 17.21 -52.05 -3.24
C THR A 58 18.16 -52.54 -4.34
N GLN A 59 19.18 -51.75 -4.68
CA GLN A 59 20.20 -52.09 -5.67
C GLN A 59 21.39 -52.83 -5.07
N SER A 60 21.84 -52.42 -3.87
CA SER A 60 23.08 -52.92 -3.25
C SER A 60 22.87 -54.01 -2.20
N MET A 61 21.68 -54.06 -1.57
CA MET A 61 21.37 -54.85 -0.37
C MET A 61 22.36 -54.69 0.79
N ASP A 62 23.00 -53.52 0.90
CA ASP A 62 23.94 -53.24 1.99
C ASP A 62 23.20 -52.95 3.30
N ASN A 63 23.40 -53.82 4.31
CA ASN A 63 22.85 -53.66 5.66
C ASN A 63 23.30 -52.37 6.36
N LYS A 64 24.40 -51.74 5.94
CA LYS A 64 24.80 -50.43 6.45
C LYS A 64 23.77 -49.34 6.09
N MET A 65 23.18 -49.42 4.89
CA MET A 65 22.15 -48.46 4.46
C MET A 65 20.86 -48.60 5.28
N LEU A 66 20.47 -49.82 5.68
CA LEU A 66 19.33 -50.01 6.58
C LEU A 66 19.52 -49.31 7.93
N ARG A 67 20.73 -49.34 8.49
CA ARG A 67 21.03 -48.63 9.74
C ARG A 67 20.97 -47.12 9.55
N GLU A 68 21.48 -46.61 8.43
CA GLU A 68 21.41 -45.19 8.10
C GLU A 68 19.97 -44.72 7.85
N ILE A 69 19.11 -45.56 7.24
CA ILE A 69 17.67 -45.30 7.09
C ILE A 69 16.97 -45.26 8.46
N ASP A 70 17.29 -46.16 9.38
CA ASP A 70 16.72 -46.17 10.74
C ASP A 70 17.09 -44.90 11.54
N GLU A 71 18.36 -44.48 11.45
CA GLU A 71 18.82 -43.23 12.05
C GLU A 71 18.10 -42.00 11.47
N LEU A 72 17.91 -41.94 10.15
CA LEU A 72 17.19 -40.86 9.49
C LEU A 72 15.69 -40.87 9.83
N THR A 73 15.09 -42.04 9.95
CA THR A 73 13.68 -42.21 10.35
C THR A 73 13.47 -41.74 11.80
N SER A 74 14.41 -42.05 12.68
CA SER A 74 14.41 -41.55 14.06
C SER A 74 14.53 -40.02 14.11
N LYS A 75 15.43 -39.43 13.29
CA LYS A 75 15.56 -37.97 13.15
C LYS A 75 14.28 -37.34 12.60
N LYS A 76 13.63 -37.95 11.61
CA LYS A 76 12.34 -37.50 11.05
C LYS A 76 11.29 -37.41 12.15
N ALA A 77 11.11 -38.48 12.94
CA ALA A 77 10.14 -38.50 14.04
C ALA A 77 10.44 -37.43 15.12
N GLN A 78 11.72 -37.16 15.39
CA GLN A 78 12.12 -36.09 16.29
C GLN A 78 11.73 -34.70 15.75
N VAL A 79 11.99 -34.42 14.48
CA VAL A 79 11.62 -33.15 13.84
C VAL A 79 10.10 -32.96 13.82
N GLU A 80 9.32 -34.01 13.52
CA GLU A 80 7.86 -33.98 13.58
C GLU A 80 7.34 -33.64 14.99
N ARG A 81 7.94 -34.21 16.04
CA ARG A 81 7.62 -33.87 17.43
C ARG A 81 7.91 -32.40 17.74
N LEU A 82 9.04 -31.87 17.30
CA LEU A 82 9.41 -30.46 17.51
C LEU A 82 8.43 -29.51 16.82
N ILE A 83 8.00 -29.82 15.59
CA ILE A 83 6.96 -29.06 14.87
C ILE A 83 5.66 -29.04 15.69
N ASN A 84 5.24 -30.19 16.23
CA ASN A 84 4.01 -30.30 17.00
C ASN A 84 4.09 -29.56 18.34
N ILE A 85 5.20 -29.64 19.06
CA ILE A 85 5.43 -28.87 20.30
C ILE A 85 5.33 -27.38 20.01
N GLN A 86 5.97 -26.91 18.93
CA GLN A 86 5.89 -25.51 18.53
C GLN A 86 4.45 -25.10 18.22
N ARG A 87 3.71 -25.89 17.43
CA ARG A 87 2.29 -25.61 17.13
C ARG A 87 1.41 -25.57 18.37
N GLN A 88 1.62 -26.48 19.33
CA GLN A 88 0.88 -26.51 20.59
C GLN A 88 1.22 -25.32 21.50
N ALA A 89 2.50 -24.93 21.57
CA ALA A 89 2.92 -23.75 22.32
C ALA A 89 2.24 -22.47 21.80
N PHE A 90 1.98 -22.38 20.49
CA PHE A 90 1.22 -21.28 19.90
C PHE A 90 -0.29 -21.39 20.12
N SER A 91 -0.85 -22.59 20.01
CA SER A 91 -2.30 -22.82 20.20
C SER A 91 -2.74 -22.61 21.66
N ASN A 92 -1.85 -22.84 22.62
CA ASN A 92 -2.18 -22.72 24.04
C ASN A 92 -2.22 -21.28 24.57
N GLY A 93 -2.07 -20.28 23.69
CA GLY A 93 -2.26 -18.87 24.01
C GLY A 93 -1.32 -18.38 25.11
N ASP A 94 -0.32 -17.57 24.76
CA ASP A 94 0.41 -16.80 25.77
C ASP A 94 -0.60 -15.78 26.34
N SER A 95 -1.39 -16.16 27.35
CA SER A 95 -2.53 -15.42 27.90
C SER A 95 -2.17 -14.00 28.37
N LYS A 96 -0.86 -13.78 28.58
CA LYS A 96 -0.28 -12.46 28.87
C LYS A 96 -0.26 -11.52 27.67
N LEU A 97 -0.43 -12.02 26.45
CA LEU A 97 -0.41 -11.28 25.18
C LEU A 97 -1.79 -11.11 24.55
N GLU A 98 -2.84 -11.74 25.10
CA GLU A 98 -4.21 -11.48 24.70
C GLU A 98 -4.60 -10.03 25.00
N LEU A 99 -5.29 -9.39 24.05
CA LEU A 99 -5.77 -8.02 24.20
C LEU A 99 -6.95 -7.99 25.16
N THR A 100 -6.75 -7.33 26.30
CA THR A 100 -7.80 -7.09 27.29
C THR A 100 -8.70 -5.93 26.85
N ASP A 101 -9.84 -5.72 27.52
CA ASP A 101 -10.67 -4.55 27.24
C ASP A 101 -9.95 -3.23 27.62
N ALA A 102 -9.10 -3.26 28.65
CA ALA A 102 -8.24 -2.12 29.00
C ALA A 102 -7.22 -1.80 27.89
N ASP A 103 -6.66 -2.82 27.24
CA ASP A 103 -5.78 -2.65 26.08
C ASP A 103 -6.52 -1.99 24.90
N ARG A 104 -7.79 -2.34 24.68
CA ARG A 104 -8.63 -1.73 23.63
C ARG A 104 -8.92 -0.26 23.92
N GLU A 105 -9.14 0.08 25.19
CA GLU A 105 -9.36 1.46 25.63
C GLU A 105 -8.08 2.32 25.51
N ASP A 106 -6.92 1.75 25.86
CA ASP A 106 -5.61 2.40 25.68
C ASP A 106 -5.33 2.70 24.19
N LEU A 107 -5.61 1.74 23.30
CA LEU A 107 -5.51 1.98 21.85
C LEU A 107 -6.51 3.04 21.38
N ALA A 108 -7.77 2.96 21.84
CA ALA A 108 -8.80 3.91 21.44
C ALA A 108 -8.43 5.34 21.82
N SER A 109 -7.88 5.54 23.02
CA SER A 109 -7.41 6.83 23.52
C SER A 109 -6.15 7.31 22.80
N THR A 110 -5.18 6.43 22.59
CA THR A 110 -3.94 6.72 21.84
C THR A 110 -4.24 7.19 20.41
N PHE A 111 -5.21 6.57 19.73
CA PHE A 111 -5.60 6.93 18.36
C PHE A 111 -6.65 8.04 18.27
N ALA A 112 -7.33 8.42 19.36
CA ALA A 112 -8.35 9.47 19.36
C ALA A 112 -7.87 10.82 18.78
N PRO A 113 -6.71 11.38 19.18
CA PRO A 113 -6.25 12.67 18.65
C PRO A 113 -5.93 12.61 17.15
N TYR A 114 -5.38 11.49 16.68
CA TYR A 114 -5.07 11.30 15.26
C TYR A 114 -6.33 11.17 14.41
N ARG A 115 -7.33 10.42 14.87
CA ARG A 115 -8.64 10.33 14.19
C ARG A 115 -9.36 11.67 14.15
N LYS A 116 -9.22 12.49 15.19
CA LYS A 116 -9.76 13.86 15.20
C LYS A 116 -9.05 14.73 14.15
N GLN A 117 -7.72 14.70 14.13
CA GLN A 117 -6.92 15.45 13.16
C GLN A 117 -7.20 15.02 11.72
N GLU A 118 -7.36 13.71 11.47
CA GLU A 118 -7.72 13.17 10.16
C GLU A 118 -9.06 13.73 9.68
N ARG A 119 -10.09 13.71 10.54
CA ARG A 119 -11.41 14.28 10.22
C ARG A 119 -11.34 15.77 9.91
N GLU A 120 -10.66 16.54 10.76
CA GLU A 120 -10.49 17.99 10.54
C GLU A 120 -9.75 18.32 9.24
N LEU A 121 -8.71 17.56 8.90
CA LEU A 121 -7.97 17.76 7.65
C LEU A 121 -8.79 17.31 6.43
N THR A 122 -9.56 16.23 6.56
CA THR A 122 -10.46 15.74 5.50
C THR A 122 -11.55 16.76 5.20
N GLU A 123 -12.19 17.33 6.22
CA GLU A 123 -13.18 18.39 6.03
C GLU A 123 -12.59 19.64 5.36
N LYS A 124 -11.37 20.02 5.73
CA LYS A 124 -10.66 21.13 5.05
C LYS A 124 -10.37 20.81 3.59
N LEU A 125 -9.97 19.58 3.28
CA LEU A 125 -9.71 19.13 1.92
C LEU A 125 -10.97 19.19 1.07
N ILE A 126 -12.09 18.67 1.59
CA ILE A 126 -13.40 18.69 0.90
C ILE A 126 -13.82 20.13 0.59
N LYS A 127 -13.65 21.06 1.53
CA LYS A 127 -13.94 22.49 1.29
C LYS A 127 -13.05 23.08 0.19
N GLN A 128 -11.74 22.82 0.24
CA GLN A 128 -10.81 23.29 -0.79
C GLN A 128 -11.13 22.72 -2.16
N TYR A 129 -11.59 21.47 -2.22
CA TYR A 129 -12.02 20.83 -3.45
C TYR A 129 -13.26 21.52 -4.02
N ALA A 130 -14.29 21.78 -3.20
CA ALA A 130 -15.49 22.49 -3.64
C ALA A 130 -15.18 23.92 -4.12
N ASP A 131 -14.28 24.64 -3.44
CA ASP A 131 -13.85 25.99 -3.87
C ASP A 131 -13.14 25.95 -5.23
N LEU A 132 -12.32 24.92 -5.46
CA LEU A 132 -11.62 24.71 -6.74
C LEU A 132 -12.60 24.37 -7.86
N GLU A 133 -13.58 23.50 -7.62
CA GLU A 133 -14.63 23.17 -8.59
C GLU A 133 -15.40 24.43 -8.99
N LYS A 134 -15.82 25.25 -8.01
CA LYS A 134 -16.51 26.51 -8.27
C LYS A 134 -15.64 27.47 -9.11
N THR A 135 -14.37 27.62 -8.75
CA THR A 135 -13.43 28.49 -9.50
C THR A 135 -13.26 28.00 -10.94
N LEU A 136 -13.25 26.68 -11.14
CA LEU A 136 -13.12 26.06 -12.46
C LEU A 136 -14.37 26.27 -13.31
N ASP A 137 -15.56 26.21 -12.71
CA ASP A 137 -16.82 26.51 -13.39
C ASP A 137 -16.95 28.00 -13.74
N GLU A 138 -16.52 28.90 -12.85
CA GLU A 138 -16.43 30.34 -13.14
C GLU A 138 -15.47 30.61 -14.31
N LEU A 139 -14.33 29.92 -14.37
CA LEU A 139 -13.37 30.05 -15.46
C LEU A 139 -13.90 29.48 -16.80
N LYS A 140 -14.64 28.37 -16.76
CA LYS A 140 -15.34 27.84 -17.95
C LYS A 140 -16.36 28.84 -18.47
N ASN A 141 -17.20 29.40 -17.60
CA ASN A 141 -18.19 30.40 -17.97
C ASN A 141 -17.53 31.64 -18.58
N ALA A 142 -16.46 32.16 -17.96
CA ALA A 142 -15.73 33.31 -18.49
C ALA A 142 -15.06 33.01 -19.85
N ARG A 143 -14.54 31.79 -20.04
CA ARG A 143 -14.00 31.32 -21.32
C ARG A 143 -15.10 31.27 -22.38
N ASP A 144 -16.25 30.70 -22.06
CA ASP A 144 -17.36 30.53 -22.99
C ASP A 144 -17.94 31.90 -23.36
N GLU A 145 -18.05 32.82 -22.40
CA GLU A 145 -18.42 34.21 -22.64
C GLU A 145 -17.42 34.92 -23.56
N TYR A 146 -16.12 34.81 -23.29
CA TYR A 146 -15.08 35.35 -24.18
C TYR A 146 -15.18 34.75 -25.58
N TRP A 147 -15.42 33.44 -25.69
CA TRP A 147 -15.50 32.75 -26.97
C TRP A 147 -16.73 33.20 -27.77
N GLU A 148 -17.91 33.20 -27.15
CA GLU A 148 -19.19 33.50 -27.81
C GLU A 148 -19.38 34.99 -28.07
N GLN A 149 -19.07 35.85 -27.10
CA GLN A 149 -19.33 37.28 -27.22
C GLN A 149 -18.23 38.05 -27.95
N PHE A 150 -16.97 37.61 -27.84
CA PHE A 150 -15.82 38.33 -28.39
C PHE A 150 -15.13 37.57 -29.51
N TYR A 151 -14.61 36.37 -29.24
CA TYR A 151 -13.73 35.69 -30.20
C TYR A 151 -14.45 35.25 -31.47
N ALA A 152 -15.57 34.53 -31.37
CA ALA A 152 -16.28 34.01 -32.54
C ALA A 152 -16.84 35.12 -33.45
N PRO A 153 -17.50 36.18 -32.94
CA PRO A 153 -17.97 37.29 -33.76
C PRO A 153 -16.83 38.08 -34.39
N PHE A 154 -15.78 38.37 -33.62
CA PHE A 154 -14.62 39.13 -34.10
C PHE A 154 -13.81 38.33 -35.12
N ASN A 155 -13.55 37.04 -34.86
CA ASN A 155 -12.85 36.17 -35.80
C ASN A 155 -13.65 36.02 -37.11
N GLY A 156 -14.98 35.90 -37.05
CA GLY A 156 -15.83 35.90 -38.24
C GLY A 156 -15.69 37.17 -39.08
N GLN A 157 -15.72 38.35 -38.43
CA GLN A 157 -15.53 39.64 -39.11
C GLN A 157 -14.11 39.82 -39.66
N VAL A 158 -13.10 39.40 -38.90
CA VAL A 158 -11.70 39.58 -39.29
C VAL A 158 -11.28 38.58 -40.37
N MET A 159 -11.78 37.34 -40.37
CA MET A 159 -11.57 36.42 -41.50
C MET A 159 -12.23 36.94 -42.78
N GLN A 160 -13.42 37.53 -42.69
CA GLN A 160 -14.05 38.21 -43.84
C GLN A 160 -13.23 39.41 -44.34
N ALA A 161 -12.57 40.14 -43.44
CA ALA A 161 -11.81 41.36 -43.79
C ALA A 161 -10.34 41.12 -44.18
N THR A 162 -9.70 40.06 -43.67
CA THR A 162 -8.23 39.87 -43.78
C THR A 162 -7.79 38.48 -44.24
N GLY A 163 -8.73 37.55 -44.48
CA GLY A 163 -8.43 36.16 -44.79
C GLY A 163 -7.73 35.44 -43.61
N ASP A 164 -6.82 34.51 -43.91
CA ASP A 164 -6.15 33.64 -42.92
C ASP A 164 -5.09 34.35 -42.05
N ILE A 165 -4.72 35.58 -42.39
CA ILE A 165 -3.60 36.30 -41.74
C ILE A 165 -3.86 36.56 -40.26
N PHE A 166 -5.11 36.87 -39.89
CA PHE A 166 -5.48 37.08 -38.49
C PHE A 166 -5.44 35.80 -37.66
N ALA A 167 -5.96 34.69 -38.19
CA ALA A 167 -5.95 33.40 -37.50
C ALA A 167 -4.51 32.97 -37.16
N VAL A 168 -3.58 33.13 -38.10
CA VAL A 168 -2.15 32.83 -37.90
C VAL A 168 -1.53 33.72 -36.81
N HIS A 169 -1.80 35.03 -36.82
CA HIS A 169 -1.25 35.94 -35.82
C HIS A 169 -1.88 35.78 -34.42
N PHE A 170 -3.17 35.45 -34.36
CA PHE A 170 -3.88 35.19 -33.11
C PHE A 170 -3.38 33.89 -32.45
N LEU A 171 -3.26 32.80 -33.22
CA LEU A 171 -2.72 31.53 -32.72
C LEU A 171 -1.29 31.73 -32.19
N ARG A 172 -0.42 32.40 -32.96
CA ARG A 172 0.97 32.67 -32.56
C ARG A 172 1.10 33.55 -31.31
N ARG A 173 0.14 34.44 -31.03
CA ARG A 173 0.11 35.22 -29.77
C ARG A 173 -0.41 34.42 -28.59
N ASN A 174 -1.19 33.38 -28.82
CA ASN A 174 -1.82 32.56 -27.78
C ASN A 174 -1.16 31.19 -27.57
N ASP A 175 -0.03 30.89 -28.23
CA ASP A 175 0.72 29.63 -28.07
C ASP A 175 1.00 29.29 -26.60
N LYS A 176 1.33 30.29 -25.77
CA LYS A 176 1.57 30.09 -24.32
C LYS A 176 0.32 29.63 -23.56
N LEU A 177 -0.86 30.08 -23.99
CA LEU A 177 -2.16 29.64 -23.46
C LEU A 177 -2.45 28.19 -23.88
N GLY A 178 -2.12 27.84 -25.12
CA GLY A 178 -2.18 26.46 -25.61
C GLY A 178 -1.28 25.51 -24.81
N GLU A 179 -0.02 25.91 -24.57
CA GLU A 179 0.92 25.14 -23.73
C GLU A 179 0.42 24.97 -22.29
N ALA A 180 -0.14 26.02 -21.69
CA ALA A 180 -0.70 25.97 -20.34
C ALA A 180 -1.91 25.03 -20.27
N SER A 181 -2.78 25.05 -21.28
CA SER A 181 -3.94 24.15 -21.39
C SER A 181 -3.50 22.69 -21.52
N TYR A 182 -2.49 22.41 -22.34
CA TYR A 182 -1.92 21.07 -22.49
C TYR A 182 -1.27 20.56 -21.19
N LYS A 183 -0.55 21.43 -20.46
CA LYS A 183 0.02 21.10 -19.14
C LYS A 183 -1.07 20.80 -18.10
N LEU A 184 -2.15 21.59 -18.08
CA LEU A 184 -3.31 21.35 -17.22
C LEU A 184 -4.00 20.02 -17.54
N GLN A 185 -4.19 19.69 -18.81
CA GLN A 185 -4.77 18.43 -19.24
C GLN A 185 -3.88 17.23 -18.85
N ASN A 186 -2.56 17.36 -18.98
CA ASN A 186 -1.62 16.34 -18.51
C ASN A 186 -1.65 16.19 -16.99
N LEU A 187 -1.83 17.28 -16.24
CA LEU A 187 -1.96 17.25 -14.77
C LEU A 187 -3.27 16.57 -14.34
N ALA A 188 -4.38 16.88 -15.00
CA ALA A 188 -5.68 16.26 -14.75
C ALA A 188 -5.68 14.76 -15.06
N ASN A 189 -4.91 14.34 -16.07
CA ASN A 189 -4.72 12.93 -16.44
C ASN A 189 -3.49 12.27 -15.79
N HIS A 190 -2.74 13.01 -14.96
CA HIS A 190 -1.60 12.47 -14.26
C HIS A 190 -2.12 11.59 -13.13
N LYS A 191 -1.79 10.30 -13.14
CA LYS A 191 -2.15 9.29 -12.12
C LYS A 191 -1.49 9.52 -10.74
N ALA A 192 -1.11 10.77 -10.41
CA ALA A 192 -0.51 11.13 -9.12
C ALA A 192 -1.53 11.29 -8.00
N PHE A 193 -2.80 11.51 -8.34
CA PHE A 193 -3.90 11.40 -7.39
C PHE A 193 -4.58 10.04 -7.60
N PRO A 194 -4.96 9.32 -6.53
CA PRO A 194 -5.83 8.16 -6.69
C PRO A 194 -7.08 8.64 -7.42
N GLN A 195 -7.40 8.05 -8.57
CA GLN A 195 -8.77 8.10 -9.06
C GLN A 195 -9.61 7.55 -7.92
N SER A 196 -10.33 8.41 -7.22
CA SER A 196 -11.35 7.98 -6.28
C SER A 196 -12.20 6.98 -7.05
N TYR A 197 -12.31 5.77 -6.51
CA TYR A 197 -13.35 4.83 -6.87
C TYR A 197 -14.67 5.61 -6.82
N VAL A 198 -15.16 5.98 -8.00
CA VAL A 198 -16.53 6.34 -8.23
C VAL A 198 -17.01 5.22 -9.14
N ASP A 199 -17.94 4.44 -8.60
CA ASP A 199 -18.54 3.27 -9.23
C ASP A 199 -19.01 3.53 -10.67
#